data_AF-A0A644WIX6-F1
#
_entry.id   AF-A0A644WIX6-F1
#
_cell.length_a   1.000
_cell.length_b   1.000
_cell.length_c   1.000
_cell.angle_alpha   90.00
_cell.angle_beta   90.00
_cell.angle_gamma   90.00
#
_symmetry.space_group_name_H-M   'P 1'
#
loop_
_entity.id
_entity.type
_entity.pdbx_description
1 polymer ?
#
loop_
_entity_poly.entity_id
_entity_poly.type
_entity_poly.pdbx_seq_one_letter_code
_entity_poly.pdbx_strand_id
1 'polypeptide(L)'
;MKRILLCCLLSLSVLWASDLVVLTDGSMHIGLIVRYEADKALLFEDLKGNQIVYPHDALLVTRTNVDVESLIAVDWNRIVYHPRQRGGAYEVSPRYTYKGQTYTMETGWGRESEVLQFFDVLKTQELDQHTRSLIAELERAMKKQSDWMQAGLITELAGLTMMLTPLFLMNDSVDPPTTPMWAAWTGVAGLGVNITGLGILISQLFVNHDHYLPEIARSFNSNVR
;
A
#
# COMPACT_ATOMS: atom_id res chain seq x y z
N MET A 1 47.78 -15.78 -25.75
CA MET A 1 46.65 -16.74 -25.75
C MET A 1 45.88 -16.80 -24.42
N LYS A 2 46.52 -16.78 -23.23
CA LYS A 2 45.80 -16.84 -21.93
C LYS A 2 44.79 -15.70 -21.66
N ARG A 3 45.04 -14.48 -22.17
CA ARG A 3 44.12 -13.33 -22.00
C ARG A 3 42.87 -13.38 -22.90
N ILE A 4 42.97 -14.01 -24.07
CA ILE A 4 41.83 -14.18 -24.99
C ILE A 4 40.88 -15.24 -24.44
N LEU A 5 41.42 -16.34 -23.88
CA LEU A 5 40.63 -17.36 -23.21
C LEU A 5 39.85 -16.80 -22.01
N LEU A 6 40.47 -15.89 -21.24
CA LEU A 6 39.83 -15.22 -20.11
C LEU A 6 38.69 -14.30 -20.56
N CYS A 7 38.88 -13.53 -21.64
CA CYS A 7 37.81 -12.70 -22.22
C CYS A 7 36.67 -13.55 -22.82
N CYS A 8 36.97 -14.69 -23.45
CA CYS A 8 35.93 -15.63 -23.92
C CYS A 8 35.16 -16.27 -22.76
N LEU A 9 35.83 -16.63 -21.66
CA LEU A 9 35.19 -17.15 -20.44
C LEU A 9 34.33 -16.07 -19.76
N LEU A 10 34.79 -14.81 -19.72
CA LEU A 10 34.03 -13.67 -19.22
C LEU A 10 32.84 -13.29 -20.12
N SER A 11 32.92 -13.50 -21.43
CA SER A 11 31.76 -13.36 -22.31
C SER A 11 30.76 -14.51 -22.17
N LEU A 12 31.20 -15.70 -21.75
CA LEU A 12 30.30 -16.83 -21.47
C LEU A 12 29.51 -16.64 -20.16
N SER A 13 30.04 -15.91 -19.17
CA SER A 13 29.27 -15.55 -17.96
C SER A 13 28.16 -14.53 -18.21
N VAL A 14 28.15 -13.84 -19.35
CA VAL A 14 27.06 -12.91 -19.74
C VAL A 14 25.86 -13.66 -20.35
N LEU A 15 25.98 -14.97 -20.62
CA LEU A 15 24.92 -15.80 -21.21
C LEU A 15 23.98 -16.46 -20.17
N TRP A 16 24.13 -16.17 -18.88
CA TRP A 16 23.23 -16.66 -17.82
C TRP A 16 22.11 -15.67 -17.50
N ALA A 17 21.66 -14.92 -18.51
CA ALA A 17 20.42 -14.18 -18.45
C ALA A 17 19.27 -15.18 -18.65
N SER A 18 18.64 -15.58 -17.56
CA SER A 18 17.46 -16.44 -17.59
C SER A 18 16.19 -15.61 -17.46
N ASP A 19 15.11 -16.11 -18.03
CA ASP A 19 13.78 -15.55 -17.84
C ASP A 19 13.06 -16.30 -16.72
N LEU A 20 12.35 -15.54 -15.89
CA LEU A 20 11.55 -16.03 -14.79
C LEU A 20 10.07 -15.94 -15.16
N VAL A 21 9.37 -17.03 -14.96
CA VAL A 21 7.91 -17.10 -15.02
C VAL A 21 7.39 -17.43 -13.62
N VAL A 22 6.52 -16.56 -13.11
CA VAL A 22 5.82 -16.75 -11.83
C VAL A 22 4.35 -17.03 -12.15
N LEU A 23 3.85 -18.16 -11.66
CA LEU A 23 2.46 -18.55 -11.84
C LEU A 23 1.55 -18.00 -10.73
N THR A 24 0.24 -18.00 -10.97
CA THR A 24 -0.78 -17.52 -10.02
C THR A 24 -0.85 -18.35 -8.73
N ASP A 25 -0.50 -19.63 -8.80
CA ASP A 25 -0.36 -20.51 -7.64
C ASP A 25 0.93 -20.25 -6.83
N GLY A 26 1.82 -19.39 -7.33
CA GLY A 26 3.10 -19.05 -6.71
C GLY A 26 4.25 -19.99 -7.08
N SER A 27 4.04 -20.98 -7.94
CA SER A 27 5.15 -21.78 -8.49
C SER A 27 6.01 -20.94 -9.45
N MET A 28 7.31 -21.26 -9.46
CA MET A 28 8.32 -20.52 -10.19
C MET A 28 9.05 -21.42 -11.16
N HIS A 29 9.21 -20.94 -12.39
CA HIS A 29 9.95 -21.63 -13.43
C HIS A 29 11.01 -20.68 -14.00
N ILE A 30 12.26 -21.16 -13.98
CA ILE A 30 13.44 -20.46 -14.51
C ILE A 30 13.85 -21.15 -15.80
N GLY A 31 14.14 -20.35 -16.83
CA GLY A 31 14.32 -20.87 -18.18
C GLY A 31 14.44 -19.75 -19.22
N LEU A 32 13.88 -19.94 -20.40
CA LEU A 32 13.88 -18.98 -21.49
C LEU A 32 12.46 -18.77 -22.02
N ILE A 33 12.02 -17.53 -22.13
CA ILE A 33 10.75 -17.19 -22.77
C ILE A 33 10.97 -17.21 -24.28
N VAL A 34 10.49 -18.25 -24.94
CA VAL A 34 10.62 -18.44 -26.39
C VAL A 34 9.64 -17.54 -27.14
N ARG A 35 8.42 -17.40 -26.62
CA ARG A 35 7.38 -16.55 -27.21
C ARG A 35 6.44 -16.00 -26.15
N TYR A 36 6.26 -14.68 -26.18
CA TYR A 36 5.29 -13.97 -25.36
C TYR A 36 4.47 -13.02 -26.24
N GLU A 37 3.16 -13.21 -26.25
CA GLU A 37 2.19 -12.28 -26.83
C GLU A 37 1.14 -12.00 -25.76
N ALA A 38 0.76 -10.72 -25.60
CA ALA A 38 -0.31 -10.33 -24.70
C ALA A 38 -1.60 -11.12 -25.04
N ASP A 39 -2.29 -11.60 -24.01
CA ASP A 39 -3.53 -12.39 -24.09
C ASP A 39 -3.40 -13.78 -24.75
N LYS A 40 -2.17 -14.28 -24.95
CA LYS A 40 -1.92 -15.64 -25.45
C LYS A 40 -1.09 -16.46 -24.47
N ALA A 41 -1.08 -17.77 -24.71
CA ALA A 41 -0.25 -18.68 -23.94
C ALA A 41 1.25 -18.37 -24.15
N LEU A 42 2.00 -18.37 -23.06
CA LEU A 42 3.44 -18.19 -23.02
C LEU A 42 4.12 -19.52 -23.39
N LEU A 43 5.02 -19.49 -24.37
CA LEU A 43 5.91 -20.61 -24.65
C LEU A 43 7.22 -20.40 -23.89
N PHE A 44 7.51 -21.32 -23.00
CA PHE A 44 8.65 -21.27 -22.10
C PHE A 44 9.50 -22.52 -22.25
N GLU A 45 10.82 -22.39 -22.21
CA GLU A 45 11.77 -23.51 -22.24
C GLU A 45 12.47 -23.58 -20.88
N ASP A 46 12.36 -24.71 -20.19
CA ASP A 46 13.01 -24.91 -18.89
C ASP A 46 14.54 -25.05 -19.02
N LEU A 47 15.28 -25.04 -17.91
CA LEU A 47 16.73 -25.23 -17.89
C LEU A 47 17.21 -26.60 -18.42
N LYS A 48 16.29 -27.55 -18.65
CA LYS A 48 16.57 -28.87 -19.21
C LYS A 48 16.24 -28.94 -20.71
N GLY A 49 15.77 -27.84 -21.31
CA GLY A 49 15.37 -27.77 -22.72
C GLY A 49 13.94 -28.27 -23.00
N ASN A 50 13.13 -28.51 -21.97
CA ASN A 50 11.74 -28.89 -22.17
C ASN A 50 10.88 -27.66 -22.42
N GLN A 51 10.03 -27.74 -23.45
CA GLN A 51 9.06 -26.69 -23.73
C GLN A 51 7.80 -26.91 -22.91
N ILE A 52 7.42 -25.87 -22.16
CA ILE A 52 6.23 -25.79 -21.33
C ILE A 52 5.38 -24.63 -21.83
N VAL A 53 4.08 -24.86 -21.94
CA VAL A 53 3.12 -23.83 -22.36
C VAL A 53 2.31 -23.41 -21.14
N TYR A 54 2.41 -22.14 -20.76
CA TYR A 54 1.62 -21.57 -19.67
C TYR A 54 0.45 -20.77 -20.25
N PRO A 55 -0.80 -21.08 -19.88
CA PRO A 55 -1.95 -20.29 -20.30
C PRO A 55 -1.93 -18.93 -19.58
N HIS A 56 -2.52 -17.91 -20.19
CA HIS A 56 -2.42 -16.53 -19.74
C HIS A 56 -2.97 -16.32 -18.31
N ASP A 57 -4.04 -17.01 -17.96
CA ASP A 57 -4.69 -17.00 -16.65
C ASP A 57 -3.84 -17.62 -15.53
N ALA A 58 -2.86 -18.45 -15.89
CA ALA A 58 -1.91 -19.03 -14.95
C ALA A 58 -0.70 -18.11 -14.70
N LEU A 59 -0.51 -17.05 -15.50
CA LEU A 59 0.67 -16.18 -15.41
C LEU A 59 0.41 -15.00 -14.47
N LEU A 60 1.24 -14.87 -13.44
CA LEU A 60 1.21 -13.72 -12.54
C LEU A 60 2.18 -12.63 -13.00
N VAL A 61 3.45 -12.99 -13.23
CA VAL A 61 4.52 -12.07 -13.64
C VAL A 61 5.54 -12.82 -14.49
N THR A 62 6.00 -12.18 -15.57
CA THR A 62 7.17 -12.60 -16.35
C THR A 62 8.28 -11.56 -16.21
N ARG A 63 9.51 -11.97 -15.87
CA ARG A 63 10.69 -11.09 -15.89
C ARG A 63 11.75 -11.67 -16.82
N THR A 64 12.27 -10.85 -17.72
CA THR A 64 13.34 -11.24 -18.65
C THR A 64 14.70 -10.75 -18.17
N ASN A 65 15.78 -11.42 -18.58
CA ASN A 65 17.16 -11.03 -18.25
C ASN A 65 17.42 -10.91 -16.74
N VAL A 66 16.94 -11.88 -15.97
CA VAL A 66 17.18 -11.90 -14.53
C VAL A 66 18.46 -12.68 -14.25
N ASP A 67 19.34 -12.06 -13.45
CA ASP A 67 20.51 -12.74 -12.91
C ASP A 67 20.05 -13.89 -12.00
N VAL A 68 20.34 -15.13 -12.41
CA VAL A 68 19.93 -16.36 -11.72
C VAL A 68 20.42 -16.36 -10.26
N GLU A 69 21.60 -15.80 -9.99
CA GLU A 69 22.14 -15.73 -8.62
C GLU A 69 21.32 -14.77 -7.73
N SER A 70 20.78 -13.69 -8.32
CA SER A 70 19.87 -12.77 -7.62
C SER A 70 18.48 -13.38 -7.37
N LEU A 71 18.08 -14.38 -8.14
CA LEU A 71 16.82 -15.12 -7.98
C LEU A 71 16.89 -16.21 -6.92
N ILE A 72 18.03 -16.89 -6.82
CA ILE A 72 18.26 -17.98 -5.86
C ILE A 72 18.35 -17.44 -4.41
N ALA A 73 18.75 -16.18 -4.24
CA ALA A 73 18.91 -15.56 -2.91
C ALA A 73 17.65 -14.88 -2.36
N VAL A 74 16.60 -14.69 -3.17
CA VAL A 74 15.39 -13.97 -2.77
C VAL A 74 14.27 -14.98 -2.55
N ASP A 75 13.82 -15.12 -1.31
CA ASP A 75 12.61 -15.88 -0.99
C ASP A 75 11.39 -15.06 -1.43
N TRP A 76 10.87 -15.37 -2.62
CA TRP A 76 9.78 -14.63 -3.27
C TRP A 76 8.43 -14.76 -2.55
N ASN A 77 8.29 -15.77 -1.68
CA ASN A 77 7.13 -15.96 -0.85
C ASN A 77 7.23 -15.20 0.47
N ARG A 78 8.33 -14.48 0.72
CA ARG A 78 8.45 -13.60 1.88
C ARG A 78 8.07 -12.17 1.56
N ILE A 79 7.52 -11.51 2.57
CA ILE A 79 7.30 -10.07 2.58
C ILE A 79 8.60 -9.40 2.98
N VAL A 80 9.19 -8.61 2.09
CA VAL A 80 10.30 -7.71 2.42
C VAL A 80 9.73 -6.36 2.84
N TYR A 81 9.87 -6.02 4.11
CA TYR A 81 9.46 -4.71 4.62
C TYR A 81 10.55 -3.66 4.43
N HIS A 82 10.17 -2.56 3.79
CA HIS A 82 11.00 -1.37 3.70
C HIS A 82 10.39 -0.27 4.58
N PRO A 83 11.09 0.17 5.64
CA PRO A 83 10.59 1.20 6.53
C PRO A 83 10.52 2.56 5.83
N ARG A 84 9.66 3.43 6.36
CA ARG A 84 9.58 4.84 5.95
C ARG A 84 10.96 5.50 6.07
N GLN A 85 11.38 6.19 5.02
CA GLN A 85 12.63 6.96 5.01
C GLN A 85 12.31 8.44 4.81
N ARG A 86 12.83 9.29 5.70
CA ARG A 86 12.74 10.75 5.60
C ARG A 86 14.13 11.31 5.39
N GLY A 87 14.36 12.01 4.29
CA GLY A 87 15.65 12.61 3.97
C GLY A 87 15.47 13.95 3.26
N GLY A 88 15.89 15.05 3.89
CA GLY A 88 15.85 16.38 3.29
C GLY A 88 14.46 16.75 2.74
N ALA A 89 14.36 16.89 1.42
CA ALA A 89 13.12 17.25 0.70
C ALA A 89 12.29 16.05 0.20
N TYR A 90 12.71 14.81 0.48
CA TYR A 90 12.01 13.60 0.04
C TYR A 90 11.57 12.73 1.22
N GLU A 91 10.34 12.24 1.15
CA GLU A 91 9.79 11.21 2.03
C GLU A 91 9.43 10.01 1.17
N VAL A 92 9.96 8.84 1.52
CA VAL A 92 9.62 7.57 0.90
C VAL A 92 8.68 6.83 1.86
N SER A 93 7.44 6.62 1.41
CA SER A 93 6.43 5.88 2.16
C SER A 93 6.90 4.45 2.47
N PRO A 94 6.48 3.87 3.61
CA PRO A 94 6.72 2.47 3.90
C PRO A 94 6.13 1.58 2.80
N ARG A 95 6.80 0.46 2.50
CA ARG A 95 6.38 -0.42 1.41
C ARG A 95 6.71 -1.87 1.70
N TYR A 96 5.91 -2.76 1.13
CA TYR A 96 6.19 -4.19 1.08
C TYR A 96 6.60 -4.59 -0.32
N THR A 97 7.61 -5.45 -0.41
CA THR A 97 7.90 -6.19 -1.65
C THR A 97 7.48 -7.63 -1.43
N TYR A 98 6.58 -8.12 -2.28
CA TYR A 98 6.04 -9.48 -2.22
C TYR A 98 5.84 -10.03 -3.64
N LYS A 99 6.35 -11.22 -3.93
CA LYS A 99 6.32 -11.83 -5.29
C LYS A 99 6.79 -10.87 -6.40
N GLY A 100 7.78 -10.02 -6.11
CA GLY A 100 8.34 -9.08 -7.09
C GLY A 100 7.54 -7.80 -7.34
N GLN A 101 6.42 -7.64 -6.65
CA GLN A 101 5.58 -6.45 -6.70
C GLN A 101 5.79 -5.62 -5.43
N THR A 102 5.77 -4.31 -5.61
CA THR A 102 5.91 -3.34 -4.51
C THR A 102 4.55 -2.76 -4.18
N TYR A 103 4.16 -2.84 -2.92
CA TYR A 103 2.91 -2.32 -2.39
C TYR A 103 3.22 -1.16 -1.45
N THR A 104 2.58 -0.01 -1.68
CA THR A 104 2.63 1.12 -0.76
C THR A 104 1.85 0.78 0.49
N MET A 105 2.48 0.92 1.65
CA MET A 105 1.89 0.56 2.95
C MET A 105 1.66 1.80 3.82
N GLU A 106 1.16 2.87 3.21
CA GLU A 106 0.92 4.12 3.93
C GLU A 106 -0.33 4.01 4.81
N THR A 107 -0.13 4.02 6.12
CA THR A 107 -1.20 3.81 7.11
C THR A 107 -1.87 5.11 7.57
N GLY A 108 -1.52 6.24 6.95
CA GLY A 108 -2.15 7.53 7.23
C GLY A 108 -3.58 7.59 6.72
N TRP A 109 -4.36 8.53 7.26
CA TRP A 109 -5.73 8.75 6.80
C TRP A 109 -5.80 9.00 5.29
N GLY A 110 -6.78 8.37 4.63
CA GLY A 110 -7.00 8.48 3.17
C GLY A 110 -6.17 7.52 2.31
N ARG A 111 -5.32 6.69 2.90
CA ARG A 111 -4.48 5.70 2.19
C ARG A 111 -4.89 4.25 2.45
N GLU A 112 -6.02 4.05 3.13
CA GLU A 112 -6.47 2.74 3.59
C GLU A 112 -6.65 1.74 2.46
N SER A 113 -7.18 2.18 1.31
CA SER A 113 -7.41 1.32 0.16
C SER A 113 -6.13 0.67 -0.37
N GLU A 114 -4.99 1.37 -0.32
CA GLU A 114 -3.71 0.86 -0.82
C GLU A 114 -3.20 -0.28 0.08
N VAL A 115 -3.32 -0.09 1.40
CA VAL A 115 -2.93 -1.08 2.42
C VAL A 115 -3.86 -2.29 2.40
N LEU A 116 -5.18 -2.06 2.33
CA LEU A 116 -6.19 -3.11 2.33
C LEU A 116 -6.11 -3.99 1.07
N GLN A 117 -5.81 -3.40 -0.09
CA GLN A 117 -5.63 -4.15 -1.33
C GLN A 117 -4.52 -5.20 -1.22
N PHE A 118 -3.40 -4.86 -0.58
CA PHE A 118 -2.34 -5.85 -0.32
C PHE A 118 -2.82 -6.98 0.60
N PHE A 119 -3.54 -6.64 1.68
CA PHE A 119 -4.03 -7.65 2.62
C PHE A 119 -5.11 -8.55 2.02
N ASP A 120 -5.92 -8.07 1.07
CA ASP A 120 -6.84 -8.91 0.32
C ASP A 120 -6.10 -9.97 -0.50
N VAL A 121 -5.00 -9.58 -1.17
CA VAL A 121 -4.10 -10.52 -1.85
C VAL A 121 -3.50 -11.51 -0.86
N LEU A 122 -3.05 -11.05 0.29
CA LEU A 122 -2.42 -11.90 1.30
C LEU A 122 -3.40 -12.90 1.93
N LYS A 123 -4.67 -12.49 2.13
CA LYS A 123 -5.76 -13.32 2.69
C LYS A 123 -6.22 -14.44 1.75
N THR A 124 -5.85 -14.41 0.47
CA THR A 124 -6.09 -15.55 -0.44
C THR A 124 -5.28 -16.79 -0.06
N GLN A 125 -4.25 -16.63 0.77
CA GLN A 125 -3.39 -17.71 1.24
C GLN A 125 -3.79 -18.18 2.64
N GLU A 126 -3.34 -19.37 3.02
CA GLU A 126 -3.49 -19.84 4.41
C GLU A 126 -2.60 -19.03 5.35
N LEU A 127 -3.18 -17.98 5.92
CA LEU A 127 -2.54 -17.20 6.98
C LEU A 127 -2.70 -17.88 8.33
N ASP A 128 -1.66 -17.86 9.15
CA ASP A 128 -1.74 -18.26 10.55
C ASP A 128 -2.63 -17.30 11.35
N GLN A 129 -3.14 -17.78 12.49
CA GLN A 129 -4.07 -17.02 13.31
C GLN A 129 -3.47 -15.71 13.86
N HIS A 130 -2.16 -15.68 14.14
CA HIS A 130 -1.49 -14.51 14.69
C HIS A 130 -1.31 -13.42 13.63
N THR A 131 -0.87 -13.77 12.43
CA THR A 131 -0.82 -12.84 11.29
C THR A 131 -2.21 -12.29 10.97
N ARG A 132 -3.26 -13.14 10.97
CA ARG A 132 -4.65 -12.68 10.79
C ARG A 132 -5.08 -11.69 11.86
N SER A 133 -4.74 -11.91 13.13
CA SER A 133 -5.10 -10.98 14.20
C SER A 133 -4.40 -9.63 14.05
N LEU A 134 -3.10 -9.62 13.69
CA LEU A 134 -2.34 -8.38 13.47
C LEU A 134 -2.91 -7.56 12.31
N ILE A 135 -3.27 -8.22 11.21
CA ILE A 135 -3.93 -7.56 10.07
C ILE A 135 -5.27 -6.98 10.52
N ALA A 136 -6.12 -7.75 11.20
CA ALA A 136 -7.42 -7.29 11.65
C ALA A 136 -7.33 -6.11 12.66
N GLU A 137 -6.30 -6.08 13.51
CA GLU A 137 -6.04 -4.96 14.42
C GLU A 137 -5.64 -3.69 13.68
N LEU A 138 -4.75 -3.81 12.68
CA LEU A 138 -4.38 -2.70 11.81
C LEU A 138 -5.59 -2.15 11.05
N GLU A 139 -6.40 -3.02 10.44
CA GLU A 139 -7.62 -2.63 9.73
C GLU A 139 -8.60 -1.90 10.64
N ARG A 140 -8.78 -2.39 11.88
CA ARG A 140 -9.63 -1.75 12.87
C ARG A 140 -9.09 -0.39 13.31
N ALA A 141 -7.78 -0.27 13.48
CA ALA A 141 -7.13 0.98 13.87
C ALA A 141 -7.31 2.06 12.79
N MET A 142 -7.04 1.70 11.52
CA MET A 142 -7.23 2.59 10.37
C MET A 142 -8.70 2.99 10.21
N LYS A 143 -9.62 2.02 10.24
CA LYS A 143 -11.06 2.32 10.20
C LYS A 143 -11.49 3.29 11.30
N LYS A 144 -11.02 3.06 12.53
CA LYS A 144 -11.30 3.95 13.67
C LYS A 144 -10.77 5.36 13.41
N GLN A 145 -9.58 5.50 12.83
CA GLN A 145 -9.02 6.81 12.43
C GLN A 145 -9.93 7.50 11.40
N SER A 146 -10.41 6.78 10.39
CA SER A 146 -11.38 7.28 9.40
C SER A 146 -12.68 7.76 10.03
N ASP A 147 -13.25 6.96 10.95
CA ASP A 147 -14.47 7.30 11.67
C ASP A 147 -14.30 8.60 12.49
N TRP A 148 -13.15 8.78 13.16
CA TRP A 148 -12.83 10.01 13.87
C TRP A 148 -12.63 11.21 12.95
N MET A 149 -11.98 11.01 11.80
CA MET A 149 -11.83 12.07 10.79
C MET A 149 -13.19 12.51 10.25
N GLN A 150 -14.09 11.56 9.96
CA GLN A 150 -15.45 11.87 9.53
C GLN A 150 -16.23 12.61 10.63
N ALA A 151 -16.12 12.19 11.89
CA ALA A 151 -16.72 12.88 13.02
C ALA A 151 -16.21 14.32 13.16
N GLY A 152 -14.90 14.54 12.98
CA GLY A 152 -14.29 15.87 12.97
C GLY A 152 -14.87 16.75 11.86
N LEU A 153 -14.98 16.23 10.63
CA LEU A 153 -15.55 16.95 9.49
C LEU A 153 -17.03 17.31 9.69
N ILE A 154 -17.83 16.39 10.23
CA ILE A 154 -19.24 16.65 10.55
C ILE A 154 -19.36 17.73 11.63
N THR A 155 -18.45 17.70 12.62
CA THR A 155 -18.39 18.71 13.68
C THR A 155 -18.06 20.09 13.12
N GLU A 156 -17.06 20.19 12.22
CA GLU A 156 -16.75 21.44 11.50
C GLU A 156 -17.95 21.97 10.70
N LEU A 157 -18.66 21.08 10.00
CA LEU A 157 -19.82 21.49 9.22
C LEU A 157 -20.93 22.02 10.14
N ALA A 158 -21.18 21.34 11.26
CA ALA A 158 -22.16 21.77 12.24
C ALA A 158 -21.79 23.14 12.84
N GLY A 159 -20.55 23.34 13.27
CA GLY A 159 -20.11 24.61 13.82
C GLY A 159 -20.13 25.74 12.78
N LEU A 160 -19.79 25.46 11.52
CA LEU A 160 -19.96 26.42 10.42
C LEU A 160 -21.43 26.84 10.24
N THR A 161 -22.37 25.89 10.22
CA THR A 161 -23.81 26.22 10.11
C THR A 161 -24.29 27.07 11.28
N MET A 162 -23.82 26.78 12.49
CA MET A 162 -24.11 27.59 13.68
C MET A 162 -23.51 29.00 13.58
N MET A 163 -22.26 29.12 13.11
CA MET A 163 -21.59 30.41 12.88
C MET A 163 -22.30 31.29 11.84
N LEU A 164 -22.93 30.68 10.84
CA LEU A 164 -23.68 31.41 9.80
C LEU A 164 -25.11 31.77 10.23
N THR A 165 -25.64 31.16 11.30
CA THR A 165 -27.01 31.40 11.80
C THR A 165 -27.32 32.89 12.05
N PRO A 166 -26.44 33.70 12.68
CA PRO A 166 -26.62 35.15 12.80
C PRO A 166 -26.88 35.86 11.47
N LEU A 167 -26.20 35.47 10.40
CA LEU A 167 -26.30 36.13 9.09
C LEU A 167 -27.67 35.90 8.45
N PHE A 168 -28.23 34.70 8.59
CA PHE A 168 -29.53 34.36 8.02
C PHE A 168 -30.73 34.91 8.81
N LEU A 169 -30.51 35.33 10.05
CA LEU A 169 -31.54 35.83 10.96
C LEU A 169 -31.37 37.31 11.31
N MET A 170 -30.39 37.97 10.68
CA MET A 170 -30.19 39.39 10.81
C MET A 170 -31.38 40.12 10.19
N ASN A 171 -32.00 41.00 10.95
CA ASN A 171 -33.00 41.92 10.43
C ASN A 171 -32.28 43.17 9.87
N ASP A 172 -32.13 43.20 8.55
CA ASP A 172 -31.51 44.29 7.78
C ASP A 172 -32.50 45.40 7.41
N SER A 173 -33.79 45.22 7.71
CA SER A 173 -34.84 46.23 7.46
C SER A 173 -34.87 47.40 8.46
N VAL A 174 -34.01 47.34 9.50
CA VAL A 174 -33.87 48.37 10.54
C VAL A 174 -32.42 48.84 10.62
N ASP A 175 -32.21 50.12 10.95
CA ASP A 175 -30.87 50.73 11.05
C ASP A 175 -30.61 51.22 12.50
N PRO A 176 -29.62 50.66 13.23
CA PRO A 176 -28.69 49.61 12.79
C PRO A 176 -29.35 48.23 12.66
N PRO A 177 -28.81 47.35 11.78
CA PRO A 177 -29.27 45.97 11.67
C PRO A 177 -29.22 45.26 13.02
N THR A 178 -30.25 44.46 13.31
CA THR A 178 -30.36 43.76 14.59
C THR A 178 -30.33 42.25 14.39
N THR A 179 -29.61 41.54 15.26
CA THR A 179 -29.58 40.07 15.29
C THR A 179 -30.18 39.60 16.61
N PRO A 180 -31.09 38.61 16.61
CA PRO A 180 -31.60 38.04 17.86
C PRO A 180 -30.46 37.51 18.75
N MET A 181 -30.50 37.81 20.05
CA MET A 181 -29.43 37.42 20.99
C MET A 181 -29.13 35.92 21.00
N TRP A 182 -30.15 35.06 20.89
CA TRP A 182 -29.96 33.61 20.83
C TRP A 182 -29.21 33.18 19.56
N ALA A 183 -29.43 33.87 18.43
CA ALA A 183 -28.73 33.60 17.18
C ALA A 183 -27.26 34.03 17.30
N ALA A 184 -26.98 35.19 17.89
CA ALA A 184 -25.62 35.62 18.20
C ALA A 184 -24.88 34.60 19.10
N TRP A 185 -25.52 34.11 20.17
CA TRP A 185 -24.93 33.06 21.02
C TRP A 185 -24.74 31.73 20.29
N THR A 186 -25.64 31.37 19.37
CA THR A 186 -25.49 30.19 18.51
C THR A 186 -24.25 30.34 17.62
N GLY A 187 -24.00 31.53 17.08
CA GLY A 187 -22.79 31.82 16.31
C GLY A 187 -21.50 31.65 17.11
N VAL A 188 -21.47 32.17 18.35
CA VAL A 188 -20.32 32.00 19.27
C VAL A 188 -20.12 30.52 19.64
N ALA A 189 -21.20 29.79 19.92
CA ALA A 189 -21.14 28.36 20.19
C ALA A 189 -20.60 27.57 18.97
N GLY A 190 -20.98 27.97 17.75
CA GLY A 190 -20.48 27.39 16.51
C GLY A 190 -18.96 27.48 16.37
N LEU A 191 -18.35 28.59 16.82
CA LEU A 191 -16.90 28.73 16.84
C LEU A 191 -16.22 27.73 17.80
N GLY A 192 -16.82 27.48 18.97
CA GLY A 192 -16.34 26.45 19.90
C GLY A 192 -16.46 25.02 19.33
N VAL A 193 -17.54 24.76 18.58
CA VAL A 193 -17.74 23.49 17.87
C VAL A 193 -16.65 23.28 16.82
N ASN A 194 -16.33 24.30 16.01
CA ASN A 194 -15.24 24.23 15.02
C ASN A 194 -13.84 24.11 15.66
N ILE A 195 -13.58 24.74 16.81
CA ILE A 195 -12.30 24.50 17.50
C ILE A 195 -12.17 23.02 17.90
N THR A 196 -13.29 22.41 18.33
CA THR A 196 -13.33 21.01 18.72
C THR A 196 -13.16 20.08 17.52
N GLY A 197 -13.89 20.33 16.42
CA GLY A 197 -13.78 19.57 15.17
C GLY A 197 -12.36 19.60 14.61
N LEU A 198 -11.75 20.78 14.51
CA LEU A 198 -10.36 20.96 14.09
C LEU A 198 -9.38 20.21 15.00
N GLY A 199 -9.61 20.25 16.32
CA GLY A 199 -8.82 19.49 17.29
C GLY A 199 -8.84 17.98 17.04
N ILE A 200 -10.02 17.43 16.75
CA ILE A 200 -10.19 16.02 16.37
C ILE A 200 -9.42 15.74 15.08
N LEU A 201 -9.61 16.55 14.03
CA LEU A 201 -8.94 16.37 12.73
C LEU A 201 -7.42 16.37 12.86
N ILE A 202 -6.85 17.38 13.52
CA ILE A 202 -5.40 17.49 13.74
C ILE A 202 -4.88 16.30 14.54
N SER A 203 -5.62 15.83 15.56
CA SER A 203 -5.20 14.69 16.38
C SER A 203 -5.09 13.39 15.59
N GLN A 204 -5.83 13.24 14.49
CA GLN A 204 -5.87 12.03 13.68
C GLN A 204 -5.00 12.13 12.42
N LEU A 205 -4.83 13.32 11.83
CA LEU A 205 -4.16 13.50 10.54
C LEU A 205 -2.68 13.05 10.54
N PHE A 206 -2.03 13.06 11.71
CA PHE A 206 -0.63 12.66 11.86
C PHE A 206 -0.44 11.28 12.49
N VAL A 207 -1.52 10.56 12.79
CA VAL A 207 -1.44 9.20 13.31
C VAL A 207 -1.06 8.25 12.18
N ASN A 208 0.03 7.51 12.39
CA ASN A 208 0.46 6.43 11.51
C ASN A 208 0.49 5.13 12.31
N HIS A 209 -0.02 4.06 11.73
CA HIS A 209 -0.04 2.70 12.28
C HIS A 209 1.11 1.83 11.74
N ASP A 210 2.20 2.46 11.27
CA ASP A 210 3.38 1.82 10.65
C ASP A 210 4.03 0.74 11.54
N HIS A 211 3.80 0.75 12.85
CA HIS A 211 4.35 -0.24 13.79
C HIS A 211 3.79 -1.65 13.60
N TYR A 212 2.57 -1.80 13.07
CA TYR A 212 2.01 -3.11 12.74
C TYR A 212 2.72 -3.76 11.55
N LEU A 213 3.23 -2.95 10.61
CA LEU A 213 3.81 -3.43 9.35
C LEU A 213 5.03 -4.36 9.54
N PRO A 214 6.07 -4.02 10.32
CA PRO A 214 7.19 -4.94 10.55
C PRO A 214 6.78 -6.20 11.34
N GLU A 215 5.71 -6.15 12.14
CA GLU A 215 5.21 -7.30 12.90
C GLU A 215 4.46 -8.27 12.00
N ILE A 216 3.56 -7.77 11.15
CA ILE A 216 2.85 -8.59 10.16
C ILE A 216 3.83 -9.28 9.22
N ALA A 217 4.83 -8.55 8.70
CA ALA A 217 5.85 -9.13 7.83
C ALA A 217 6.68 -10.22 8.54
N ARG A 218 7.09 -10.01 9.80
CA ARG A 218 7.82 -11.01 10.59
C ARG A 218 6.97 -12.24 10.88
N SER A 219 5.70 -12.04 11.26
CA SER A 219 4.78 -13.13 11.58
C SER A 219 4.53 -14.00 10.34
N PHE A 220 4.20 -13.37 9.20
CA PHE A 220 4.01 -14.07 7.93
C PHE A 220 5.26 -14.85 7.51
N ASN A 221 6.42 -14.21 7.52
CA ASN A 221 7.70 -14.81 7.10
C ASN A 221 8.21 -15.94 8.01
N SER A 222 7.61 -16.12 9.20
CA SER A 222 7.94 -17.23 10.09
C SER A 222 7.25 -18.54 9.68
N ASN A 223 6.16 -18.44 8.92
CA ASN A 223 5.35 -19.57 8.45
C ASN A 223 5.62 -19.93 6.99
N VAL A 224 6.23 -19.03 6.22
CA VAL A 224 6.72 -19.29 4.87
C VAL A 224 8.02 -20.09 4.94
N ARG A 225 8.02 -21.29 4.35
CA ARG A 225 9.18 -22.20 4.23
C ARG A 225 9.78 -22.17 2.83
#